data_AF-A0A969HII5-F1
#
_entry.id   AF-A0A969HII5-F1
#
_cell.length_a   1.000
_cell.length_b   1.000
_cell.length_c   1.000
_cell.angle_alpha   90.00
_cell.angle_beta   90.00
_cell.angle_gamma   90.00
#
_symmetry.space_group_name_H-M   'P 1'
#
loop_
_entity.id
_entity.type
_entity.pdbx_description
1 polymer ?
#
loop_
_entity_poly.entity_id
_entity_poly.type
_entity_poly.pdbx_seq_one_letter_code
_entity_poly.pdbx_strand_id
1 'polypeptide(L)'
;MQGPAAVQPGQSFEVAIVAHGLTEPGLFGAQFKLQFDPALARVENLRLHPDLSLVAVESIQNKAGLVTVVASRQGQTASLAGDFTLATLTLTAQAEGQLNLTLSEVIAGTPDGSSLTYPLPLICPSAFPTIEAPL
;
A
#
# COMPACT_ATOMS: atom_id res chain seq x y z
N MET A 1 -7.59 -1.12 -1.53
CA MET A 1 -6.48 -1.98 -2.01
C MET A 1 -7.01 -2.97 -3.04
N GLN A 2 -6.18 -3.45 -3.95
CA GLN A 2 -6.53 -4.45 -4.97
C GLN A 2 -5.54 -5.61 -4.93
N GLY A 3 -6.03 -6.85 -5.02
CA GLY A 3 -5.22 -8.08 -5.00
C GLY A 3 -6.09 -9.29 -5.35
N PRO A 4 -5.50 -10.48 -5.53
CA PRO A 4 -6.28 -11.69 -5.82
C PRO A 4 -7.20 -12.05 -4.65
N ALA A 5 -8.34 -12.68 -4.97
CA ALA A 5 -9.30 -13.14 -3.95
C ALA A 5 -8.82 -14.40 -3.21
N ALA A 6 -8.00 -15.24 -3.86
CA ALA A 6 -7.41 -16.42 -3.25
C ALA A 6 -6.03 -16.73 -3.86
N VAL A 7 -5.16 -17.35 -3.06
CA VAL A 7 -3.81 -17.79 -3.44
C VAL A 7 -3.44 -19.09 -2.71
N GLN A 8 -2.44 -19.82 -3.19
CA GLN A 8 -1.96 -21.04 -2.52
C GLN A 8 -0.72 -20.78 -1.67
N PRO A 9 -0.46 -21.54 -0.58
CA PRO A 9 0.81 -21.51 0.13
C PRO A 9 1.99 -21.71 -0.83
N GLY A 10 3.02 -20.90 -0.70
CA GLY A 10 4.19 -20.85 -1.59
C GLY A 10 4.01 -20.00 -2.85
N GLN A 11 2.79 -19.56 -3.16
CA GLN A 11 2.53 -18.69 -4.32
C GLN A 11 2.86 -17.23 -3.98
N SER A 12 3.54 -16.55 -4.91
CA SER A 12 3.71 -15.09 -4.86
C SER A 12 2.55 -14.39 -5.57
N PHE A 13 2.10 -13.29 -4.99
CA PHE A 13 1.00 -12.46 -5.50
C PHE A 13 1.26 -10.97 -5.25
N GLU A 14 0.55 -10.12 -5.99
CA GLU A 14 0.68 -8.67 -5.87
C GLU A 14 -0.55 -8.05 -5.23
N VAL A 15 -0.31 -7.06 -4.35
CA VAL A 15 -1.33 -6.21 -3.76
C VAL A 15 -1.00 -4.75 -4.04
N ALA A 16 -1.93 -4.04 -4.68
CA ALA A 16 -1.83 -2.62 -4.98
C ALA A 16 -2.58 -1.79 -3.93
N ILE A 17 -1.91 -0.75 -3.42
CA ILE A 17 -2.50 0.34 -2.66
C ILE A 17 -2.86 1.43 -3.68
N VAL A 18 -4.15 1.72 -3.80
CA VAL A 18 -4.69 2.62 -4.82
C VAL A 18 -5.32 3.83 -4.13
N ALA A 19 -4.97 5.02 -4.62
CA ALA A 19 -5.66 6.25 -4.28
C ALA A 19 -6.77 6.50 -5.30
N HIS A 20 -7.94 6.90 -4.83
CA HIS A 20 -9.09 7.21 -5.67
C HIS A 20 -9.61 8.61 -5.36
N GLY A 21 -10.09 9.31 -6.39
CA GLY A 21 -10.80 10.57 -6.26
C GLY A 21 -9.95 11.74 -5.75
N LEU A 22 -8.65 11.73 -6.00
CA LEU A 22 -7.78 12.85 -5.62
C LEU A 22 -8.04 14.05 -6.53
N THR A 23 -8.61 15.12 -5.96
CA THR A 23 -8.83 16.40 -6.64
C THR A 23 -7.76 17.41 -6.28
N GLU A 24 -7.70 18.55 -7.00
CA GLU A 24 -6.85 19.71 -6.67
C GLU A 24 -6.85 20.01 -5.15
N PRO A 25 -5.70 20.27 -4.53
CA PRO A 25 -4.37 20.49 -5.14
C PRO A 25 -3.59 19.19 -5.46
N GLY A 26 -4.23 18.02 -5.37
CA GLY A 26 -3.63 16.72 -5.65
C GLY A 26 -2.60 16.25 -4.61
N LEU A 27 -2.13 15.02 -4.77
CA LEU A 27 -1.15 14.38 -3.91
C LEU A 27 0.28 14.72 -4.32
N PHE A 28 1.05 15.23 -3.37
CA PHE A 28 2.48 15.46 -3.50
C PHE A 28 3.32 14.52 -2.63
N GLY A 29 2.80 14.09 -1.48
CA GLY A 29 3.45 13.12 -0.62
C GLY A 29 2.47 12.18 0.08
N ALA A 30 2.92 10.99 0.42
CA ALA A 30 2.14 9.99 1.12
C ALA A 30 2.97 9.32 2.22
N GLN A 31 2.33 9.13 3.36
CA GLN A 31 2.80 8.28 4.44
C GLN A 31 1.70 7.26 4.74
N PHE A 32 2.09 6.00 4.96
CA PHE A 32 1.18 4.97 5.43
C PHE A 32 1.96 3.83 6.10
N LYS A 33 1.23 3.07 6.91
CA LYS A 33 1.67 1.79 7.47
C LYS A 33 0.73 0.69 7.01
N LEU A 34 1.29 -0.43 6.58
CA LEU A 34 0.55 -1.64 6.23
C LEU A 34 0.91 -2.75 7.22
N GLN A 35 -0.10 -3.28 7.90
CA GLN A 35 0.05 -4.40 8.81
C GLN A 35 -0.51 -5.69 8.18
N PHE A 36 0.20 -6.80 8.38
CA PHE A 36 -0.13 -8.14 7.89
C PHE A 36 0.27 -9.19 8.93
N ASP A 37 -0.26 -10.41 8.82
CA ASP A 37 0.14 -11.53 9.67
C ASP A 37 1.41 -12.21 9.10
N PRO A 38 2.56 -12.15 9.80
CA PRO A 38 3.81 -12.73 9.33
C PRO A 38 3.86 -14.27 9.40
N ALA A 39 2.86 -14.92 10.01
CA ALA A 39 2.71 -16.37 9.92
C ALA A 39 2.04 -16.80 8.60
N LEU A 40 1.24 -15.92 7.99
CA LEU A 40 0.45 -16.21 6.80
C LEU A 40 1.10 -15.70 5.51
N ALA A 41 1.83 -14.59 5.56
CA ALA A 41 2.46 -14.02 4.38
C ALA A 41 3.79 -13.32 4.69
N ARG A 42 4.64 -13.25 3.66
CA ARG A 42 5.90 -12.50 3.67
C ARG A 42 5.92 -11.50 2.53
N VAL A 43 6.31 -10.27 2.79
CA VAL A 43 6.54 -9.26 1.74
C VAL A 43 7.94 -9.47 1.15
N GLU A 44 8.00 -9.75 -0.15
CA GLU A 44 9.25 -9.92 -0.91
C GLU A 44 9.75 -8.59 -1.47
N ASN A 45 8.82 -7.76 -1.95
CA ASN A 45 9.17 -6.53 -2.65
C ASN A 45 8.08 -5.47 -2.44
N LEU A 46 8.50 -4.21 -2.53
CA LEU A 46 7.64 -3.03 -2.50
C LEU A 46 8.07 -2.13 -3.66
N ARG A 47 7.12 -1.72 -4.49
CA ARG A 47 7.34 -0.77 -5.58
C ARG A 47 6.42 0.43 -5.40
N LEU A 48 7.01 1.60 -5.18
CA LEU A 48 6.27 2.85 -5.11
C LEU A 48 5.91 3.37 -6.50
N HIS A 49 4.93 4.26 -6.57
CA HIS A 49 4.63 5.01 -7.79
C HIS A 49 5.90 5.76 -8.26
N PRO A 50 6.26 5.73 -9.55
CA PRO A 50 7.53 6.29 -10.05
C PRO A 50 7.71 7.79 -9.76
N ASP A 51 6.59 8.53 -9.68
CA ASP A 51 6.63 9.95 -9.34
C ASP A 51 6.90 10.24 -7.86
N LEU A 52 6.74 9.26 -6.96
CA LEU A 52 7.11 9.36 -5.55
C LEU A 52 8.60 9.02 -5.37
N SER A 53 9.45 9.79 -6.03
CA SER A 53 10.89 9.51 -6.13
C SER A 53 11.69 9.86 -4.86
N LEU A 54 11.17 10.73 -4.00
CA LEU A 54 11.82 11.09 -2.74
C LEU A 54 11.29 10.20 -1.61
N VAL A 55 12.03 9.13 -1.32
CA VAL A 55 11.69 8.18 -0.27
C VAL A 55 12.39 8.58 1.03
N ALA A 56 11.63 9.01 2.03
CA ALA A 56 12.15 9.34 3.35
C ALA A 56 12.26 8.09 4.24
N VAL A 57 11.26 7.20 4.15
CA VAL A 57 11.23 5.93 4.87
C VAL A 57 10.66 4.86 3.96
N GLU A 58 11.38 3.75 3.82
CA GLU A 58 10.88 2.51 3.24
C GLU A 58 11.41 1.35 4.08
N SER A 59 10.51 0.68 4.81
CA SER A 59 10.90 -0.36 5.75
C SER A 59 9.92 -1.52 5.68
N ILE A 60 10.43 -2.72 5.40
CA ILE A 60 9.69 -3.98 5.42
C ILE A 60 10.16 -4.80 6.63
N GLN A 61 9.29 -4.95 7.63
CA GLN A 61 9.56 -5.73 8.85
C GLN A 61 8.75 -7.03 8.83
N ASN A 62 9.21 -8.01 8.06
CA ASN A 62 8.55 -9.32 7.92
C ASN A 62 8.40 -10.11 9.23
N LYS A 63 9.24 -9.85 10.24
CA LYS A 63 9.08 -10.49 11.57
C LYS A 63 7.96 -9.86 12.41
N ALA A 64 7.72 -8.57 12.21
CA ALA A 64 6.70 -7.81 12.94
C ALA A 64 5.37 -7.69 12.17
N GLY A 65 5.34 -8.14 10.91
CA GLY A 65 4.17 -8.01 10.05
C GLY A 65 3.87 -6.55 9.66
N LEU A 66 4.89 -5.72 9.48
CA LEU A 66 4.71 -4.27 9.29
C LEU A 66 5.52 -3.75 8.09
N VAL A 67 4.87 -2.99 7.21
CA VAL A 67 5.51 -2.16 6.19
C VAL A 67 5.25 -0.69 6.50
N THR A 68 6.29 0.13 6.49
CA THR A 68 6.18 1.59 6.67
C THR A 68 6.75 2.30 5.45
N VAL A 69 5.97 3.24 4.92
CA VAL A 69 6.34 4.04 3.76
C VAL A 69 6.10 5.51 4.06
N VAL A 70 7.09 6.34 3.76
CA VAL A 70 7.00 7.79 3.70
C VAL A 70 7.73 8.23 2.44
N ALA A 71 6.98 8.69 1.44
CA ALA A 71 7.54 9.11 0.17
C ALA A 71 6.83 10.34 -0.38
N SER A 72 7.55 11.16 -1.14
CA SER A 72 7.01 12.32 -1.82
C SER A 72 7.57 12.47 -3.22
N ARG A 73 6.95 13.35 -3.99
CA ARG A 73 7.52 13.87 -5.22
C ARG A 73 8.74 14.75 -4.90
N GLN A 74 9.59 14.95 -5.89
CA GLN A 74 10.78 15.80 -5.79
C GLN A 74 10.72 16.96 -6.78
N GLY A 75 11.11 18.16 -6.33
CA GLY A 75 11.20 19.36 -7.16
C GLY A 75 9.88 20.10 -7.32
N GLN A 76 9.84 21.04 -8.27
CA GLN A 76 8.64 21.83 -8.58
C GLN A 76 7.79 21.13 -9.65
N THR A 77 7.25 19.96 -9.31
CA THR A 77 6.36 19.19 -10.19
C THR A 77 4.91 19.35 -9.75
N ALA A 78 3.98 19.29 -10.70
CA ALA A 78 2.56 19.23 -10.38
C ALA A 78 2.23 17.99 -9.51
N SER A 79 1.24 18.13 -8.64
CA SER A 79 0.73 17.02 -7.82
C SER A 79 0.02 15.97 -8.67
N LEU A 80 -0.07 14.74 -8.15
CA LEU A 80 -0.89 13.69 -8.74
C LEU A 80 -2.38 13.93 -8.46
N ALA A 81 -3.20 13.86 -9.49
CA ALA A 81 -4.65 13.93 -9.38
C ALA A 81 -5.31 12.74 -10.08
N GLY A 82 -6.55 12.44 -9.71
CA GLY A 82 -7.31 11.28 -10.20
C GLY A 82 -7.02 9.99 -9.45
N ASP A 83 -7.21 8.88 -10.14
CA ASP A 83 -7.06 7.52 -9.60
C ASP A 83 -5.70 6.95 -10.03
N PHE A 84 -4.91 6.50 -9.07
CA PHE A 84 -3.60 5.91 -9.36
C PHE A 84 -3.12 4.99 -8.22
N THR A 85 -2.21 4.09 -8.58
CA THR A 85 -1.58 3.17 -7.62
C THR A 85 -0.44 3.88 -6.89
N LEU A 86 -0.52 3.96 -5.58
CA LEU A 86 0.52 4.53 -4.71
C LEU A 86 1.71 3.60 -4.56
N ALA A 87 1.42 2.32 -4.34
CA ALA A 87 2.42 1.30 -4.10
C ALA A 87 1.88 -0.08 -4.48
N THR A 88 2.77 -0.94 -4.97
CA THR A 88 2.50 -2.35 -5.24
C THR A 88 3.42 -3.19 -4.37
N LEU A 89 2.85 -4.04 -3.55
CA LEU A 89 3.57 -5.02 -2.75
C LEU A 89 3.53 -6.37 -3.45
N THR A 90 4.67 -7.06 -3.49
CA THR A 90 4.75 -8.47 -3.86
C THR A 90 4.86 -9.28 -2.58
N LEU A 91 3.87 -10.12 -2.30
CA LEU A 91 3.83 -11.00 -1.13
C LEU A 91 3.93 -12.46 -1.55
N THR A 92 4.46 -13.30 -0.67
CA THR A 92 4.43 -14.76 -0.80
C THR A 92 3.58 -15.33 0.33
N ALA A 93 2.58 -16.14 -0.02
CA ALA A 93 1.78 -16.87 0.95
C ALA A 93 2.63 -17.95 1.64
N GLN A 94 2.58 -18.02 2.97
CA GLN A 94 3.37 -18.96 3.77
C GLN A 94 2.54 -20.10 4.35
N ALA A 95 1.33 -19.81 4.77
CA ALA A 95 0.43 -20.78 5.40
C ALA A 95 -1.02 -20.48 5.04
N GLU A 96 -1.85 -21.51 5.11
CA GLU A 96 -3.29 -21.42 4.89
C GLU A 96 -3.96 -20.52 5.94
N GLY A 97 -4.95 -19.75 5.51
CA GLY A 97 -5.68 -18.84 6.39
C GLY A 97 -6.16 -17.59 5.67
N GLN A 98 -6.90 -16.76 6.40
CA GLN A 98 -7.38 -15.48 5.89
C GLN A 98 -6.35 -14.39 6.18
N LEU A 99 -5.69 -13.88 5.14
CA LEU A 99 -4.73 -12.80 5.28
C LEU A 99 -5.48 -11.47 5.38
N ASN A 100 -5.39 -10.82 6.54
CA ASN A 100 -5.95 -9.49 6.77
C ASN A 100 -4.86 -8.43 6.56
N LEU A 101 -5.01 -7.64 5.51
CA LEU A 101 -4.15 -6.48 5.26
C LEU A 101 -4.82 -5.23 5.82
N THR A 102 -4.16 -4.56 6.76
CA THR A 102 -4.70 -3.36 7.43
C THR A 102 -3.83 -2.15 7.13
N LEU A 103 -4.43 -1.13 6.52
CA LEU A 103 -3.76 0.15 6.27
C LEU A 103 -4.05 1.12 7.43
N SER A 104 -3.02 1.77 7.95
CA SER A 104 -3.09 2.72 9.07
C SER A 104 -2.14 3.90 8.89
N GLU A 105 -2.34 4.96 9.69
CA GLU A 105 -1.54 6.19 9.65
C GLU A 105 -1.38 6.76 8.23
N VAL A 106 -2.47 6.74 7.46
CA VAL A 106 -2.50 7.25 6.09
C VAL A 106 -2.53 8.77 6.15
N ILE A 107 -1.44 9.40 5.75
CA ILE A 107 -1.31 10.85 5.62
C ILE A 107 -0.98 11.15 4.17
N ALA A 108 -1.81 11.96 3.54
CA ALA A 108 -1.58 12.49 2.21
C ALA A 108 -1.23 13.97 2.34
N GLY A 109 -0.25 14.45 1.59
CA GLY A 109 0.29 15.80 1.68
C GLY A 109 0.29 16.52 0.34
N THR A 110 0.15 17.85 0.40
CA THR A 110 0.21 18.78 -0.73
C THR A 110 1.62 19.38 -0.88
N PRO A 111 1.94 20.07 -1.99
CA PRO A 111 3.27 20.64 -2.23
C PRO A 111 3.70 21.68 -1.18
N ASP A 112 2.74 22.37 -0.55
CA ASP A 112 2.96 23.35 0.53
C ASP A 112 3.12 22.69 1.92
N GLY A 113 3.08 21.36 2.00
CA GLY A 113 3.22 20.62 3.26
C GLY A 113 1.93 20.54 4.08
N SER A 114 0.80 20.99 3.53
CA SER A 114 -0.52 20.82 4.14
C SER A 114 -0.99 19.36 4.01
N SER A 115 -1.75 18.89 5.00
CA SER A 115 -2.36 17.55 4.93
C SER A 115 -3.64 17.59 4.09
N LEU A 116 -3.72 16.69 3.11
CA LEU A 116 -4.93 16.43 2.38
C LEU A 116 -5.94 15.72 3.27
N THR A 117 -6.92 16.48 3.75
CA THR A 117 -8.05 15.95 4.52
C THR A 117 -9.19 15.65 3.56
N TYR A 118 -9.17 14.48 2.93
CA TYR A 118 -10.33 14.04 2.15
C TYR A 118 -11.31 13.29 3.06
N PRO A 119 -12.63 13.53 2.96
CA PRO A 119 -13.59 12.54 3.40
C PRO A 119 -13.47 11.35 2.44
N LEU A 120 -12.56 10.41 2.73
CA LEU A 120 -12.39 9.22 1.92
C LEU A 120 -13.75 8.49 1.86
N PRO A 121 -14.41 8.34 0.69
CA PRO A 121 -15.34 7.23 0.57
C PRO A 121 -14.48 6.00 0.87
N LEU A 122 -14.87 5.22 1.89
CA LEU A 122 -14.14 4.02 2.31
C LEU A 122 -13.82 3.16 1.08
N ILE A 123 -12.61 3.27 0.56
CA ILE A 123 -12.04 2.26 -0.31
C ILE A 123 -11.77 1.11 0.64
N CYS A 124 -12.51 0.00 0.50
CA CYS A 124 -12.41 -1.19 1.33
C CYS A 124 -11.00 -1.33 1.95
N PRO A 125 -10.85 -1.09 3.28
CA PRO A 125 -9.55 -0.95 3.93
C PRO A 125 -8.80 -2.28 4.02
N SER A 126 -9.31 -3.32 3.37
CA SER A 126 -8.89 -4.70 3.47
C SER A 126 -9.07 -5.39 2.12
N ALA A 127 -7.97 -5.89 1.57
CA ALA A 127 -8.01 -7.02 0.64
C ALA A 127 -7.92 -8.28 1.52
N PHE A 128 -8.85 -9.22 1.32
CA PHE A 128 -8.87 -10.49 2.04
C PHE A 128 -8.53 -11.62 1.07
N PRO A 129 -7.26 -11.78 0.65
CA PRO A 129 -6.88 -12.99 -0.04
C PRO A 129 -7.03 -14.17 0.93
N THR A 130 -7.85 -15.14 0.56
CA THR A 130 -7.89 -16.44 1.25
C THR A 130 -6.71 -17.27 0.76
N ILE A 131 -5.89 -17.78 1.68
CA ILE A 131 -4.81 -18.70 1.35
C ILE A 131 -5.35 -20.11 1.49
N GLU A 132 -5.54 -20.81 0.36
CA GLU A 132 -6.19 -22.13 0.28
C GLU A 132 -5.19 -23.24 -0.09
N ALA A 133 -5.43 -24.46 0.39
CA ALA A 133 -4.61 -25.63 0.07
C ALA A 133 -4.54 -25.92 -1.45
N PRO A 134 -3.45 -26.50 -1.96
CA PRO A 134 -3.44 -27.04 -3.31
C PRO A 134 -4.41 -28.21 -3.43
N LEU A 135 -5.24 -28.19 -4.48
CA LEU A 135 -6.14 -29.29 -4.88
C LEU A 135 -5.38 -30.55 -5.29
#